data_AF-A0A7S2AI82-F1
#
_entry.id   AF-A0A7S2AI82-F1
#
_cell.length_a   1.000
_cell.length_b   1.000
_cell.length_c   1.000
_cell.angle_alpha   90.00
_cell.angle_beta   90.00
_cell.angle_gamma   90.00
#
_symmetry.space_group_name_H-M   'P 1'
#
loop_
_entity.id
_entity.type
_entity.pdbx_description
1 polymer ?
#
loop_
_entity_poly.entity_id
_entity_poly.type
_entity_poly.pdbx_seq_one_letter_code
_entity_poly.pdbx_strand_id
1 'polypeptide(L)'
;GKELPIGSGMAGHVAKTGEVLNIEDAYSRPDLFDVSSDMLTGYTTRSVLCLPLRERDGRVIGVLQAINKGGSEGEPVAFEPHDERSLELLLALTSHQLHFSELSLQRQRATEWADSMLTLVEAISAERETEGAAAALGRAAVGLLRCRWSLVFLREQQQ
;
A
#
# COMPACT_ATOMS: atom_id res chain seq x y z
N GLY A 1 13.28 1.18 -2.45
CA GLY A 1 13.84 0.62 -1.21
C GLY A 1 14.25 -0.82 -1.46
N LYS A 2 15.17 -1.36 -0.65
CA LYS A 2 15.55 -2.78 -0.72
C LYS A 2 14.37 -3.63 -0.21
N GLU A 3 13.88 -4.57 -1.01
CA GLU A 3 12.88 -5.53 -0.56
C GLU A 3 13.56 -6.51 0.41
N LEU A 4 13.02 -6.61 1.63
CA LEU A 4 13.52 -7.53 2.65
C LEU A 4 12.57 -8.73 2.76
N PRO A 5 13.08 -9.97 2.70
CA PRO A 5 12.26 -11.15 2.98
C PRO A 5 11.62 -11.08 4.37
N ILE A 6 10.35 -11.46 4.48
CA ILE A 6 9.67 -11.56 5.78
C ILE A 6 10.44 -12.55 6.67
N GLY A 7 10.72 -12.15 7.90
CA GLY A 7 11.54 -12.91 8.86
C GLY A 7 13.05 -12.67 8.77
N SER A 8 13.55 -11.89 7.79
CA SER A 8 14.97 -11.54 7.69
C SER A 8 15.26 -10.19 8.32
N GLY A 9 16.25 -10.15 9.22
CA GLY A 9 16.67 -8.95 9.94
C GLY A 9 15.63 -8.47 10.97
N MET A 10 15.94 -7.37 11.65
CA MET A 10 15.07 -6.80 12.70
C MET A 10 13.66 -6.45 12.19
N ALA A 11 13.56 -5.75 11.07
CA ALA A 11 12.27 -5.40 10.48
C ALA A 11 11.48 -6.64 10.04
N GLY A 12 12.15 -7.64 9.45
CA GLY A 12 11.51 -8.90 9.05
C GLY A 12 11.04 -9.72 10.25
N HIS A 13 11.77 -9.71 11.36
CA HIS A 13 11.37 -10.34 12.60
C HIS A 13 10.08 -9.73 13.14
N VAL A 14 10.01 -8.40 13.27
CA VAL A 14 8.80 -7.69 13.70
C VAL A 14 7.64 -7.89 12.73
N ALA A 15 7.89 -7.94 11.42
CA ALA A 15 6.86 -8.24 10.42
C ALA A 15 6.25 -9.62 10.63
N LYS A 16 7.05 -10.60 11.11
CA LYS A 16 6.64 -11.98 11.33
C LYS A 16 5.97 -12.20 12.69
N THR A 17 6.54 -11.66 13.77
CA THR A 17 6.04 -11.87 15.13
C THR A 17 4.94 -10.89 15.49
N GLY A 18 4.96 -9.70 14.88
CA GLY A 18 4.13 -8.59 15.30
C GLY A 18 4.52 -8.04 16.67
N GLU A 19 5.71 -8.34 17.19
CA GLU A 19 6.18 -7.87 18.50
C GLU A 19 7.10 -6.66 18.32
N VAL A 20 6.98 -5.67 19.21
CA VAL A 20 7.88 -4.50 19.22
C VAL A 20 9.29 -4.95 19.59
N LEU A 21 10.29 -4.40 18.91
CA LEU A 21 11.70 -4.68 19.16
C LEU A 21 12.44 -3.38 19.42
N ASN A 22 12.85 -3.16 20.68
CA ASN A 22 13.71 -2.07 21.09
C ASN A 22 15.06 -2.63 21.52
N ILE A 23 16.11 -2.28 20.80
CA ILE A 23 17.47 -2.77 21.01
C ILE A 23 18.38 -1.57 21.22
N GLU A 24 19.16 -1.59 22.30
CA GLU A 24 20.11 -0.53 22.63
C GLU A 24 21.39 -0.62 21.78
N ASP A 25 21.82 -1.85 21.45
CA ASP A 25 22.99 -2.14 20.62
C ASP A 25 22.69 -3.25 19.60
N ALA A 26 22.61 -2.91 18.32
CA ALA A 26 22.31 -3.83 17.23
C ALA A 26 23.34 -4.95 17.08
N TYR A 27 24.61 -4.69 17.42
CA TYR A 27 25.68 -5.68 17.36
C TYR A 27 25.52 -6.79 18.41
N SER A 28 24.73 -6.55 19.46
CA SER A 28 24.34 -7.58 20.44
C SER A 28 23.35 -8.61 19.88
N ARG A 29 22.78 -8.39 18.69
CA ARG A 29 21.77 -9.23 18.04
C ARG A 29 22.21 -9.75 16.67
N PRO A 30 23.29 -10.57 16.61
CA PRO A 30 23.79 -11.12 15.34
C PRO A 30 22.79 -12.06 14.64
N ASP A 31 21.78 -12.54 15.36
CA ASP A 31 20.66 -13.32 14.81
C ASP A 31 19.71 -12.47 13.97
N LEU A 32 19.61 -11.17 14.23
CA LEU A 32 18.70 -10.24 13.57
C LEU A 32 19.40 -9.07 12.86
N PHE A 33 20.73 -8.94 12.99
CA PHE A 33 21.49 -7.82 12.47
C PHE A 33 22.63 -8.28 11.55
N ASP A 34 22.55 -7.89 10.29
CA ASP A 34 23.59 -8.12 9.30
C ASP A 34 24.55 -6.92 9.22
N VAL A 35 25.70 -7.08 9.87
CA VAL A 35 26.76 -6.07 9.95
C VAL A 35 27.35 -5.73 8.58
N SER A 36 27.21 -6.59 7.57
CA SER A 36 27.80 -6.34 6.25
C SER A 36 27.26 -5.05 5.61
N SER A 37 26.00 -4.69 5.88
CA SER A 37 25.39 -3.45 5.39
C SER A 37 26.05 -2.21 5.98
N ASP A 38 26.38 -2.23 7.27
CA ASP A 38 27.13 -1.17 7.95
C ASP A 38 28.56 -1.07 7.43
N MET A 39 29.26 -2.20 7.25
CA MET A 39 30.62 -2.21 6.70
C MET A 39 30.70 -1.63 5.29
N LEU A 40 29.70 -1.91 4.45
CA LEU A 40 29.64 -1.41 3.07
C LEU A 40 29.31 0.07 2.99
N THR A 41 28.51 0.59 3.93
CA THR A 41 28.03 1.98 3.91
C THR A 41 28.86 2.92 4.77
N GLY A 42 29.66 2.39 5.69
CA GLY A 42 30.35 3.17 6.72
C GLY A 42 29.41 3.72 7.81
N TYR A 43 28.13 3.34 7.79
CA TYR A 43 27.17 3.67 8.83
C TYR A 43 27.34 2.71 10.02
N THR A 44 27.10 3.19 11.25
CA THR A 44 27.12 2.34 12.45
C THR A 44 25.74 2.36 13.11
N THR A 45 25.07 1.24 13.07
CA THR A 45 23.74 0.99 13.65
C THR A 45 23.93 0.56 15.10
N ARG A 46 23.53 1.39 16.06
CA ARG A 46 23.53 1.08 17.50
C ARG A 46 22.12 0.84 18.02
N SER A 47 21.37 1.90 18.31
CA SER A 47 20.03 1.74 18.87
C SER A 47 19.01 1.54 17.75
N VAL A 48 18.08 0.61 17.93
CA VAL A 48 17.06 0.29 16.92
C VAL A 48 15.73 0.07 17.60
N LEU A 49 14.71 0.78 17.13
CA LEU A 49 13.32 0.59 17.54
C LEU A 49 12.48 0.21 16.32
N CYS A 50 11.94 -1.00 16.32
CA CYS A 50 11.06 -1.51 15.27
C CYS A 50 9.66 -1.74 15.84
N LEU A 51 8.64 -1.19 15.19
CA LEU A 51 7.24 -1.36 15.56
C LEU A 51 6.40 -1.88 14.38
N PRO A 52 5.46 -2.80 14.62
CA PRO A 52 4.56 -3.29 13.59
C PRO A 52 3.48 -2.24 13.28
N LEU A 53 3.28 -1.94 12.00
CA LEU A 53 2.11 -1.24 11.52
C LEU A 53 0.98 -2.26 11.35
N ARG A 54 -0.06 -2.16 12.18
CA ARG A 54 -1.18 -3.11 12.21
C ARG A 54 -2.45 -2.52 11.61
N GLU A 55 -3.23 -3.34 10.93
CA GLU A 55 -4.60 -3.03 10.54
C GLU A 55 -5.58 -3.26 11.72
N ARG A 56 -6.87 -2.92 11.54
CA ARG A 56 -7.88 -2.99 12.63
C ARG A 56 -8.11 -4.42 13.14
N ASP A 57 -7.86 -5.43 12.32
CA ASP A 57 -7.97 -6.86 12.65
C ASP A 57 -6.71 -7.42 13.34
N GLY A 58 -5.68 -6.58 13.56
CA GLY A 58 -4.41 -6.97 14.16
C GLY A 58 -3.37 -7.50 13.17
N ARG A 59 -3.71 -7.63 11.88
CA ARG A 59 -2.78 -8.05 10.83
C ARG A 59 -1.67 -7.02 10.65
N VAL A 60 -0.42 -7.48 10.60
CA VAL A 60 0.73 -6.62 10.29
C VAL A 60 0.76 -6.32 8.79
N ILE A 61 0.68 -5.04 8.43
CA ILE A 61 0.70 -4.56 7.03
C ILE A 61 2.00 -3.81 6.69
N GLY A 62 2.87 -3.61 7.68
CA GLY A 62 4.18 -3.00 7.50
C GLY A 62 4.95 -2.93 8.81
N VAL A 63 6.17 -2.38 8.76
CA VAL A 63 7.03 -2.16 9.93
C VAL A 63 7.65 -0.77 9.80
N LEU A 64 7.64 -0.01 10.90
CA LEU A 64 8.42 1.20 11.03
C LEU A 64 9.68 0.88 11.84
N GLN A 65 10.83 1.31 11.33
CA GLN A 65 12.12 1.15 11.99
C GLN A 65 12.77 2.53 12.18
N ALA A 66 13.08 2.87 13.42
CA ALA A 66 13.89 4.01 13.81
C ALA A 66 15.27 3.50 14.26
N ILE A 67 16.33 4.20 13.88
CA ILE A 67 17.72 3.82 14.16
C ILE A 67 18.45 5.02 14.74
N ASN A 68 19.32 4.77 15.72
CA ASN A 68 20.21 5.72 16.36
C ASN A 68 19.49 6.96 16.91
N LYS A 69 18.73 6.78 18.00
CA LYS A 69 18.15 7.92 18.73
C LYS A 69 19.27 8.89 19.12
N GLY A 70 19.12 10.16 18.77
CA GLY A 70 20.13 11.18 19.07
C GLY A 70 20.23 11.44 20.58
N GLY A 71 21.46 11.39 21.11
CA GLY A 71 21.79 11.86 22.46
C GLY A 71 22.27 13.31 22.47
N SER A 72 22.40 13.88 23.67
CA SER A 72 22.90 15.25 23.90
C SER A 72 24.37 15.43 23.52
N GLU A 73 25.15 14.35 23.49
CA GLU A 73 26.59 14.37 23.21
C GLU A 73 26.95 13.85 21.81
N GLY A 74 25.96 13.68 20.93
CA GLY A 74 26.16 13.20 19.56
C GLY A 74 26.27 11.67 19.42
N GLU A 75 26.40 10.95 20.52
CA GLU A 75 26.36 9.48 20.54
C GLU A 75 24.90 8.96 20.52
N PRO A 76 24.62 7.85 19.81
CA PRO A 76 23.31 7.20 19.87
C PRO A 76 22.98 6.72 21.28
N VAL A 77 21.74 6.99 21.72
CA VAL A 77 21.19 6.53 23.00
C VAL A 77 20.07 5.51 22.78
N ALA A 78 19.68 4.78 23.84
CA ALA A 78 18.55 3.87 23.80
C ALA A 78 17.22 4.61 23.60
N PHE A 79 16.28 3.99 22.89
CA PHE A 79 14.90 4.48 22.84
C PHE A 79 14.21 4.22 24.18
N GLU A 80 13.46 5.21 24.64
CA GLU A 80 12.76 5.17 25.92
C GLU A 80 11.31 4.68 25.72
N PRO A 81 10.64 4.19 26.78
CA PRO A 81 9.22 3.80 26.71
C PRO A 81 8.27 4.91 26.26
N HIS A 82 8.68 6.18 26.31
CA HIS A 82 7.90 7.28 25.76
C HIS A 82 8.01 7.36 24.22
N ASP A 83 9.16 7.01 23.64
CA ASP A 83 9.35 6.97 22.18
C ASP A 83 8.50 5.85 21.57
N GLU A 84 8.51 4.67 22.20
CA GLU A 84 7.69 3.52 21.80
C GLU A 84 6.22 3.92 21.73
N ARG A 85 5.67 4.44 22.84
CA ARG A 85 4.26 4.86 22.90
C ARG A 85 3.91 5.94 21.88
N SER A 86 4.83 6.89 21.65
CA SER A 86 4.60 7.96 20.67
C SER A 86 4.54 7.42 19.25
N LEU A 87 5.42 6.48 18.90
CA LEU A 87 5.41 5.83 17.59
C LEU A 87 4.23 4.87 17.44
N GLU A 88 3.82 4.14 18.48
CA GLU A 88 2.60 3.31 18.44
C GLU A 88 1.36 4.14 18.12
N LEU A 89 1.21 5.30 18.76
CA LEU A 89 0.11 6.22 18.47
C LEU A 89 0.16 6.74 17.03
N LEU A 90 1.35 7.13 16.55
CA LEU A 90 1.53 7.57 15.16
C LEU A 90 1.13 6.47 14.18
N LEU A 91 1.58 5.22 14.40
CA LEU A 91 1.27 4.09 13.55
C LEU A 91 -0.23 3.74 13.56
N ALA A 92 -0.91 3.87 14.70
CA ALA A 92 -2.35 3.69 14.77
C ALA A 92 -3.09 4.72 13.90
N LEU A 93 -2.66 5.99 13.92
CA LEU A 93 -3.21 7.04 13.06
C LEU A 93 -2.91 6.77 11.57
N THR A 94 -1.67 6.38 11.25
CA THR A 94 -1.27 6.05 9.89
C THR A 94 -2.07 4.86 9.33
N SER A 95 -2.29 3.82 10.13
CA SER A 95 -3.12 2.67 9.76
C SER A 95 -4.53 3.11 9.36
N HIS A 96 -5.13 4.01 10.14
CA HIS A 96 -6.43 4.58 9.80
C HIS A 96 -6.43 5.35 8.47
N GLN A 97 -5.40 6.17 8.24
CA GLN A 97 -5.25 6.95 6.99
C GLN A 97 -5.03 6.06 5.77
N LEU A 98 -4.22 5.00 5.88
CA LEU A 98 -4.00 4.05 4.79
C LEU A 98 -5.30 3.32 4.44
N HIS A 99 -6.06 2.87 5.44
CA HIS A 99 -7.35 2.24 5.22
C HIS A 99 -8.36 3.19 4.55
N PHE A 100 -8.43 4.44 5.00
CA PHE A 100 -9.28 5.46 4.39
C PHE A 100 -8.89 5.73 2.93
N SER A 101 -7.59 5.82 2.64
CA SER A 101 -7.08 6.03 1.28
C SER A 101 -7.53 4.92 0.32
N GLU A 102 -7.37 3.65 0.72
CA GLU A 102 -7.81 2.50 -0.09
C GLU A 102 -9.33 2.52 -0.34
N LEU A 103 -10.13 2.72 0.71
CA LEU A 103 -11.59 2.81 0.58
C LEU A 103 -12.02 3.99 -0.30
N SER A 104 -11.36 5.14 -0.15
CA SER A 104 -11.65 6.33 -0.95
C SER A 104 -11.35 6.09 -2.43
N LEU A 105 -10.22 5.45 -2.76
CA LEU A 105 -9.87 5.09 -4.14
C LEU A 105 -10.88 4.11 -4.74
N GLN A 106 -11.31 3.10 -3.97
CA GLN A 106 -12.35 2.17 -4.41
C GLN A 106 -13.67 2.88 -4.69
N ARG A 107 -14.09 3.76 -3.78
CA ARG A 107 -15.32 4.55 -3.94
C ARG A 107 -15.25 5.49 -5.14
N GLN A 108 -14.10 6.14 -5.36
CA GLN A 108 -13.86 7.01 -6.50
C GLN A 108 -13.98 6.22 -7.81
N ARG A 109 -13.28 5.07 -7.93
CA ARG A 109 -13.39 4.20 -9.12
C ARG A 109 -14.82 3.76 -9.39
N ALA A 110 -15.59 3.41 -8.35
CA ALA A 110 -16.99 3.02 -8.51
C ALA A 110 -17.87 4.17 -9.01
N THR A 111 -17.59 5.39 -8.58
CA THR A 111 -18.33 6.59 -9.00
C THR A 111 -17.99 6.98 -10.44
N GLU A 112 -16.70 7.02 -10.78
CA GLU A 112 -16.20 7.24 -12.15
C GLU A 112 -16.75 6.19 -13.12
N TRP A 113 -16.82 4.94 -12.68
CA TRP A 113 -17.44 3.86 -13.44
C TRP A 113 -18.94 4.12 -13.69
N ALA A 114 -19.69 4.47 -12.65
CA ALA A 114 -21.13 4.72 -12.77
C ALA A 114 -21.43 5.90 -13.72
N ASP A 115 -20.66 6.97 -13.63
CA ASP A 115 -20.78 8.15 -14.51
C ASP A 115 -20.43 7.82 -15.97
N SER A 116 -19.36 7.05 -16.18
CA SER A 116 -19.00 6.53 -17.50
C SER A 116 -20.13 5.69 -18.09
N MET A 117 -20.70 4.77 -17.29
CA MET A 117 -21.82 3.91 -17.74
C MET A 117 -23.05 4.72 -18.12
N LEU A 118 -23.41 5.76 -17.35
CA LEU A 118 -24.55 6.62 -17.65
C LEU A 118 -24.36 7.34 -19.00
N THR A 119 -23.18 7.92 -19.20
CA THR A 119 -22.81 8.58 -20.47
C THR A 119 -22.95 7.64 -21.67
N LEU A 120 -22.56 6.37 -21.50
CA LEU A 120 -22.69 5.37 -22.56
C LEU A 120 -24.15 5.04 -22.87
N VAL A 121 -24.99 4.89 -21.84
CA VAL A 121 -26.44 4.64 -22.01
C VAL A 121 -27.10 5.81 -22.73
N GLU A 122 -26.75 7.05 -22.40
CA GLU A 122 -27.24 8.25 -23.08
C GLU A 122 -26.81 8.29 -24.55
N ALA A 123 -25.53 7.99 -24.84
CA ALA A 123 -25.01 7.95 -26.20
C ALA A 123 -25.72 6.91 -27.07
N ILE A 124 -25.98 5.71 -26.52
CA ILE A 124 -26.72 4.66 -27.23
C ILE A 124 -28.19 5.08 -27.42
N SER A 125 -28.81 5.67 -26.40
CA SER A 125 -30.22 6.08 -26.43
C SER A 125 -30.47 7.27 -27.39
N ALA A 126 -29.45 8.05 -27.70
CA ALA A 126 -29.53 9.14 -28.67
C ALA A 126 -29.58 8.66 -30.13
N GLU A 127 -29.19 7.41 -30.41
CA GLU A 127 -29.21 6.84 -31.75
C GLU A 127 -30.64 6.47 -32.17
N ARG A 128 -31.04 6.91 -33.36
CA ARG A 128 -32.41 6.69 -33.88
C ARG A 128 -32.60 5.35 -34.57
N GLU A 129 -31.51 4.75 -35.02
CA GLU A 129 -31.48 3.53 -35.81
C GLU A 129 -30.72 2.44 -35.06
N THR A 130 -31.13 1.18 -35.26
CA THR A 130 -30.53 0.01 -34.59
C THR A 130 -29.04 -0.14 -34.90
N GLU A 131 -28.62 0.17 -36.12
CA GLU A 131 -27.20 0.13 -36.51
C GLU A 131 -26.38 1.20 -35.80
N GLY A 132 -26.92 2.42 -35.67
CA GLY A 132 -26.29 3.51 -34.91
C GLY A 132 -26.09 3.14 -33.44
N ALA A 133 -27.13 2.60 -32.80
CA ALA A 133 -27.08 2.13 -31.42
C ALA A 133 -26.02 1.02 -31.22
N ALA A 134 -25.93 0.06 -32.16
CA ALA A 134 -24.92 -0.99 -32.13
C ALA A 134 -23.50 -0.45 -32.31
N ALA A 135 -23.29 0.51 -33.21
CA ALA A 135 -22.00 1.17 -33.39
C ALA A 135 -21.59 1.98 -32.16
N ALA A 136 -22.54 2.69 -31.53
CA ALA A 136 -22.32 3.42 -30.28
C ALA A 136 -21.93 2.48 -29.14
N LEU A 137 -22.62 1.35 -28.99
CA LEU A 137 -22.27 0.29 -28.04
C LEU A 137 -20.86 -0.27 -28.29
N GLY A 138 -20.50 -0.49 -29.55
CA GLY A 138 -19.15 -0.93 -29.93
C GLY A 138 -18.07 0.06 -29.49
N ARG A 139 -18.22 1.34 -29.84
CA ARG A 139 -17.29 2.41 -29.42
C ARG A 139 -17.20 2.54 -27.90
N ALA A 140 -18.35 2.44 -27.23
CA ALA A 140 -18.46 2.46 -25.78
C ALA A 140 -17.62 1.36 -25.12
N ALA A 141 -17.76 0.12 -25.60
CA ALA A 141 -17.03 -1.04 -25.07
C ALA A 141 -15.50 -0.89 -25.20
N VAL A 142 -15.03 -0.31 -26.31
CA VAL A 142 -13.60 -0.03 -26.54
C VAL A 142 -13.05 0.95 -25.50
N GLY A 143 -13.75 2.07 -25.27
CA GLY A 143 -13.33 3.08 -24.29
C GLY A 143 -13.36 2.55 -22.85
N LEU A 144 -14.46 1.88 -22.50
CA LEU A 144 -14.72 1.39 -21.14
C LEU A 144 -13.73 0.30 -20.70
N LEU A 145 -13.47 -0.67 -21.59
CA LEU A 145 -12.59 -1.81 -21.30
C LEU A 145 -11.12 -1.53 -21.65
N ARG A 146 -10.83 -0.34 -22.20
CA ARG A 146 -9.52 0.02 -22.77
C ARG A 146 -8.98 -1.07 -23.72
N CYS A 147 -9.87 -1.73 -24.45
CA CYS A 147 -9.51 -2.78 -25.39
C CYS A 147 -9.30 -2.19 -26.78
N ARG A 148 -8.57 -2.90 -27.67
CA ARG A 148 -8.21 -2.37 -28.98
C ARG A 148 -9.38 -2.32 -29.97
N TRP A 149 -10.32 -3.25 -29.86
CA TRP A 149 -11.45 -3.38 -30.77
C TRP A 149 -12.62 -4.08 -30.07
N SER A 150 -13.83 -3.84 -30.58
CA SER A 150 -15.05 -4.54 -30.19
C SER A 150 -15.86 -4.86 -31.44
N LEU A 151 -16.75 -5.85 -31.34
CA LEU A 151 -17.70 -6.21 -32.39
C LEU A 151 -19.08 -6.38 -31.77
N VAL A 152 -20.08 -5.75 -32.39
CA VAL A 152 -21.48 -5.93 -32.05
C VAL A 152 -22.15 -6.61 -33.24
N PHE A 153 -22.70 -7.79 -33.02
CA PHE A 153 -23.45 -8.54 -34.03
C PHE A 153 -24.94 -8.37 -33.81
N LEU A 154 -25.67 -7.90 -34.81
CA LEU A 154 -27.13 -7.82 -34.82
C LEU A 154 -27.70 -8.98 -35.65
N ARG A 155 -28.71 -9.65 -35.12
CA ARG A 155 -29.44 -10.69 -35.86
C ARG A 155 -30.54 -10.04 -36.69
N GLU A 156 -30.62 -10.38 -37.98
CA GLU A 156 -31.77 -10.03 -38.82
C GLU A 156 -33.06 -10.63 -38.25
N GLN A 157 -34.07 -9.79 -38.05
CA GLN A 157 -35.42 -10.23 -37.74
C GLN A 157 -36.00 -10.85 -39.01
N GLN A 158 -36.23 -12.17 -39.01
CA GLN A 158 -37.01 -12.80 -40.07
C GLN A 158 -38.46 -12.31 -39.96
N GLN A 159 -38.94 -11.63 -41.00
CA GLN A 159 -40.38 -11.34 -41.19
C GLN A 159 -41.16 -12.62 -41.43
#